data_AF-A0AAU1WDJ2-F1
#
_entry.id   AF-A0AAU1WDJ2-F1
#
_cell.length_a   1.000
_cell.length_b   1.000
_cell.length_c   1.000
_cell.angle_alpha   90.00
_cell.angle_beta   90.00
_cell.angle_gamma   90.00
#
_symmetry.space_group_name_H-M   'P 1'
#
loop_
_entity.id
_entity.type
_entity.pdbx_description
1 polymer ?
#
loop_
_entity_poly.entity_id
_entity_poly.type
_entity_poly.pdbx_seq_one_letter_code
_entity_poly.pdbx_strand_id
1 'polypeptide(L)'
;MKTANLGVLFLIELAALGAVGRWGFTRDVSAPLAWLLGLGVIAVMITLWALFGSQKASYKTRGAGRVAFELVWFGAGAAALLLAGAVGWAIAYVLVCAVSKTLAVVWQQ
;
A
#
# COMPACT_ATOMS: atom_id res chain seq x y z
N MET A 1 -16.86 9.29 -13.11
CA MET A 1 -16.05 9.76 -11.96
C MET A 1 -15.73 8.65 -10.97
N LYS A 2 -16.74 7.91 -10.46
CA LYS A 2 -16.52 6.77 -9.53
C LYS A 2 -15.52 5.72 -10.04
N THR A 3 -15.65 5.26 -11.28
CA THR A 3 -14.72 4.28 -11.89
C THR A 3 -13.28 4.79 -11.97
N ALA A 4 -13.09 6.08 -12.26
CA ALA A 4 -11.75 6.67 -12.31
C ALA A 4 -11.11 6.66 -10.91
N ASN A 5 -11.86 7.02 -9.86
CA ASN A 5 -11.34 6.96 -8.50
C ASN A 5 -11.05 5.53 -8.02
N LEU A 6 -11.85 4.54 -8.44
CA LEU A 6 -11.51 3.12 -8.20
C LEU A 6 -10.20 2.73 -8.87
N GLY A 7 -9.96 3.20 -10.10
CA GLY A 7 -8.68 3.05 -10.79
C GLY A 7 -7.54 3.69 -10.01
N VAL A 8 -7.71 4.92 -9.51
CA VAL A 8 -6.69 5.60 -8.69
C VAL A 8 -6.43 4.83 -7.39
N LEU A 9 -7.48 4.40 -6.67
CA LEU A 9 -7.37 3.58 -5.46
C LEU A 9 -6.56 2.30 -5.72
N PHE A 10 -6.83 1.61 -6.83
CA PHE A 10 -6.06 0.43 -7.21
C PHE A 10 -4.59 0.78 -7.53
N LEU A 11 -4.34 1.89 -8.24
CA LEU A 11 -2.99 2.33 -8.55
C LEU A 11 -2.18 2.69 -7.30
N ILE A 12 -2.79 3.33 -6.29
CA ILE A 12 -2.09 3.62 -5.03
C ILE A 12 -1.88 2.35 -4.18
N GLU A 13 -2.75 1.34 -4.30
CA GLU A 13 -2.51 0.03 -3.68
C GLU A 13 -1.30 -0.66 -4.32
N LEU A 14 -1.20 -0.64 -5.66
CA LEU A 14 -0.04 -1.15 -6.39
C LEU A 14 1.23 -0.34 -6.11
N ALA A 15 1.12 0.98 -6.02
CA ALA A 15 2.26 1.84 -5.68
C ALA A 15 2.80 1.54 -4.27
N ALA A 16 1.94 1.13 -3.32
CA ALA A 16 2.39 0.66 -2.01
C ALA A 16 3.32 -0.57 -2.15
N LEU A 17 2.89 -1.57 -2.94
CA LEU A 17 3.68 -2.77 -3.23
C LEU A 17 5.01 -2.44 -3.93
N GLY A 18 4.96 -1.54 -4.93
CA GLY A 18 6.16 -1.08 -5.62
C GLY A 18 7.14 -0.35 -4.71
N ALA A 19 6.63 0.49 -3.80
CA ALA A 19 7.43 1.23 -2.83
C ALA A 19 8.15 0.28 -1.85
N VAL A 20 7.42 -0.66 -1.24
CA VAL A 20 8.02 -1.61 -0.30
C VAL A 20 9.00 -2.56 -0.99
N GLY A 21 8.69 -2.98 -2.23
CA GLY A 21 9.57 -3.81 -3.03
C GLY A 21 10.87 -3.08 -3.33
N ARG A 22 10.78 -1.85 -3.84
CA ARG A 22 11.96 -1.00 -4.08
C ARG A 22 12.78 -0.86 -2.81
N TRP A 23 12.16 -0.49 -1.69
CA TRP A 23 12.86 -0.33 -0.43
C TRP A 23 13.61 -1.60 -0.02
N GLY A 24 12.99 -2.78 -0.13
CA GLY A 24 13.62 -4.05 0.24
C GLY A 24 14.76 -4.46 -0.70
N PHE A 25 14.58 -4.30 -2.02
CA PHE A 25 15.59 -4.68 -3.01
C PHE A 25 16.79 -3.71 -3.09
N THR A 26 16.63 -2.45 -2.68
CA THR A 26 17.71 -1.44 -2.75
C THR A 26 18.42 -1.21 -1.41
N ARG A 27 18.34 -2.17 -0.49
CA ARG A 27 19.10 -2.10 0.78
C ARG A 27 20.58 -2.34 0.52
N ASP A 28 21.42 -1.58 1.22
CA ASP A 28 22.88 -1.73 1.21
C ASP A 28 23.30 -2.93 2.09
N VAL A 29 23.03 -4.14 1.59
CA VAL A 29 23.33 -5.43 2.22
C VAL A 29 23.72 -6.44 1.14
N SER A 30 24.16 -7.64 1.54
CA SER A 30 24.46 -8.71 0.57
C SER A 30 23.25 -9.03 -0.31
N ALA A 31 23.50 -9.33 -1.59
CA ALA A 31 22.44 -9.56 -2.56
C ALA A 31 21.40 -10.59 -2.08
N PRO A 32 21.76 -11.79 -1.54
CA PRO A 32 20.76 -12.73 -1.05
C PRO A 32 19.84 -12.14 0.04
N LEU A 33 20.38 -11.29 0.91
CA LEU A 33 19.61 -10.65 1.97
C LEU A 33 18.67 -9.56 1.41
N ALA A 34 19.12 -8.76 0.44
CA ALA A 34 18.26 -7.78 -0.23
C ALA A 34 17.09 -8.45 -0.97
N TRP A 35 17.33 -9.59 -1.61
CA TRP A 35 16.28 -10.37 -2.25
C TRP A 35 15.29 -10.95 -1.25
N LEU A 36 15.79 -11.50 -0.13
CA LEU A 36 14.95 -11.99 0.95
C LEU A 36 14.07 -10.88 1.54
N LEU A 37 14.61 -9.67 1.72
CA LEU A 37 13.85 -8.51 2.20
C LEU A 37 12.81 -8.05 1.18
N GLY A 38 13.19 -7.87 -0.08
CA GLY A 38 12.29 -7.43 -1.15
C GLY A 38 11.13 -8.40 -1.36
N LEU A 39 11.44 -9.68 -1.57
CA LEU A 39 10.42 -10.72 -1.76
C LEU A 39 9.61 -10.96 -0.49
N GLY A 40 10.26 -10.97 0.68
CA GLY A 40 9.60 -11.20 1.97
C GLY A 40 8.56 -10.13 2.28
N VAL A 41 8.89 -8.85 2.10
CA VAL A 41 7.93 -7.76 2.36
C VAL A 41 6.79 -7.76 1.34
N ILE A 42 7.07 -8.01 0.06
CA ILE A 42 6.02 -8.17 -0.97
C ILE A 42 5.09 -9.33 -0.61
N ALA A 43 5.65 -10.49 -0.23
CA ALA A 43 4.87 -11.66 0.15
C ALA A 43 3.97 -11.35 1.36
N VAL A 44 4.51 -10.73 2.40
CA VAL A 44 3.74 -10.32 3.58
C VAL A 44 2.59 -9.39 3.19
N MET A 45 2.83 -8.37 2.37
CA MET A 45 1.76 -7.46 1.92
C MET A 45 0.70 -8.22 1.11
N ILE A 46 1.09 -9.02 0.11
CA ILE A 46 0.12 -9.78 -0.69
C ILE A 46 -0.72 -10.71 0.20
N THR A 47 -0.10 -11.38 1.18
CA THR A 47 -0.82 -12.22 2.14
C THR A 47 -1.79 -11.41 2.99
N LEU A 48 -1.39 -10.27 3.54
CA LEU A 48 -2.28 -9.38 4.30
C LEU A 48 -3.46 -8.90 3.44
N TRP A 49 -3.21 -8.56 2.18
CA TRP A 49 -4.29 -8.19 1.26
C TRP A 49 -5.24 -9.35 0.99
N ALA A 50 -4.72 -10.54 0.71
CA ALA A 50 -5.54 -11.72 0.46
C ALA A 50 -6.41 -12.06 1.68
N LEU A 51 -5.87 -11.92 2.89
CA LEU A 51 -6.56 -12.24 4.14
C LEU A 51 -7.59 -11.21 4.57
N PHE A 52 -7.33 -9.91 4.35
CA PHE A 52 -8.12 -8.82 4.95
C PHE A 52 -8.70 -7.82 3.94
N GLY A 53 -8.01 -7.62 2.82
CA GLY A 53 -8.30 -6.60 1.82
C GLY A 53 -9.18 -7.06 0.66
N SER A 54 -9.04 -8.32 0.25
CA SER A 54 -9.73 -8.96 -0.87
C SER A 54 -11.25 -8.99 -0.72
N GLN A 55 -11.98 -8.97 -1.84
CA GLN A 55 -13.42 -9.22 -1.83
C GLN A 55 -13.78 -10.61 -1.27
N LYS A 56 -12.89 -11.59 -1.51
CA LYS A 56 -12.97 -12.98 -1.05
C LYS A 56 -12.08 -13.23 0.19
N ALA A 57 -11.71 -12.17 0.91
CA ALA A 57 -10.90 -12.26 2.11
C ALA A 57 -11.51 -13.19 3.16
N SER A 58 -10.71 -14.11 3.69
CA SER A 58 -11.09 -15.00 4.80
C SER A 58 -11.48 -14.21 6.05
N TYR A 59 -10.77 -13.11 6.32
CA TYR A 59 -10.99 -12.21 7.45
C TYR A 59 -11.41 -10.83 6.95
N LYS A 60 -12.52 -10.78 6.21
CA LYS A 60 -12.99 -9.53 5.60
C LYS A 60 -13.20 -8.44 6.63
N THR A 61 -12.37 -7.41 6.55
CA THR A 61 -12.41 -6.26 7.46
C THR A 61 -13.61 -5.36 7.17
N ARG A 62 -14.23 -4.82 8.22
CA ARG A 62 -15.37 -3.89 8.15
C ARG A 62 -15.20 -2.76 9.17
N GLY A 63 -15.80 -1.61 8.91
CA GLY A 63 -15.78 -0.46 9.81
C GLY A 63 -14.36 -0.09 10.26
N ALA A 64 -14.13 0.02 11.57
CA ALA A 64 -12.83 0.37 12.14
C ALA A 64 -11.69 -0.59 11.72
N GLY A 65 -11.97 -1.89 11.58
CA GLY A 65 -10.96 -2.86 11.14
C GLY A 65 -10.49 -2.61 9.71
N ARG A 66 -11.39 -2.13 8.83
CA ARG A 66 -11.03 -1.75 7.46
C ARG A 66 -10.14 -0.52 7.45
N VAL A 67 -10.46 0.48 8.26
CA VAL A 67 -9.65 1.70 8.41
C VAL A 67 -8.26 1.37 8.92
N ALA A 68 -8.15 0.49 9.93
CA ALA A 68 -6.85 0.05 10.46
C ALA A 68 -6.02 -0.69 9.39
N PHE A 69 -6.63 -1.61 8.65
CA PHE A 69 -5.95 -2.30 7.54
C PHE A 69 -5.45 -1.32 6.47
N GLU A 70 -6.29 -0.37 6.07
CA GLU A 70 -5.92 0.63 5.08
C GLU A 70 -4.80 1.54 5.58
N LEU A 71 -4.84 1.96 6.84
CA LEU A 71 -3.77 2.76 7.45
C LEU A 71 -2.44 2.01 7.42
N VAL A 72 -2.44 0.71 7.71
CA VAL A 72 -1.25 -0.14 7.61
C VAL A 72 -0.80 -0.27 6.15
N TRP A 73 -1.73 -0.51 5.23
CA TRP A 73 -1.43 -0.70 3.80
C TRP A 73 -0.79 0.54 3.17
N PHE A 74 -1.49 1.67 3.23
CA PHE A 74 -1.01 2.94 2.67
C PHE A 74 0.14 3.50 3.50
N GLY A 75 0.12 3.30 4.83
CA GLY A 75 1.22 3.69 5.71
C GLY A 75 2.52 2.98 5.38
N ALA A 76 2.48 1.68 5.06
CA ALA A 76 3.66 0.92 4.64
C ALA A 76 4.25 1.46 3.33
N GLY A 77 3.42 1.78 2.34
CA GLY A 77 3.86 2.41 1.09
C GLY A 77 4.54 3.76 1.33
N ALA A 78 3.92 4.63 2.13
CA ALA A 78 4.49 5.93 2.49
C ALA A 78 5.80 5.80 3.27
N ALA A 79 5.85 4.92 4.26
CA ALA A 79 7.04 4.64 5.06
C ALA A 79 8.19 4.11 4.17
N ALA A 80 7.91 3.19 3.25
CA ALA A 80 8.90 2.68 2.33
C ALA A 80 9.47 3.76 1.41
N LEU A 81 8.63 4.67 0.90
CA LEU A 81 9.09 5.81 0.10
C LEU A 81 9.99 6.76 0.91
N LEU A 82 9.62 7.05 2.16
CA LEU A 82 10.44 7.86 3.07
C LEU A 82 11.79 7.20 3.38
N LEU A 83 11.78 5.92 3.71
CA LEU A 83 12.98 5.15 4.01
C LEU A 83 13.88 4.93 2.77
N ALA A 84 13.31 5.02 1.56
CA ALA A 84 14.04 5.04 0.31
C ALA A 84 14.57 6.43 -0.09
N GLY A 85 14.37 7.46 0.76
CA GLY A 85 14.78 8.85 0.49
C GLY A 85 13.90 9.58 -0.53
N ALA A 86 12.82 8.96 -1.00
CA ALA A 86 11.92 9.51 -2.01
C ALA A 86 10.82 10.39 -1.38
N VAL A 87 11.21 11.41 -0.63
CA VAL A 87 10.29 12.25 0.18
C VAL A 87 9.21 12.91 -0.67
N GLY A 88 9.57 13.47 -1.84
CA GLY A 88 8.60 14.08 -2.75
C GLY A 88 7.52 13.10 -3.21
N TRP A 89 7.92 11.86 -3.53
CA TRP A 89 6.98 10.79 -3.89
C TRP A 89 6.14 10.34 -2.70
N ALA A 90 6.72 10.28 -1.49
CA ALA A 90 5.96 9.95 -0.28
C ALA A 90 4.84 10.96 -0.01
N ILE A 91 5.14 12.26 -0.14
CA ILE A 91 4.14 13.33 0.01
C ILE A 91 3.05 13.21 -1.06
N ALA A 92 3.44 13.09 -2.33
CA ALA A 92 2.48 12.96 -3.43
C ALA A 92 1.57 11.74 -3.23
N TYR A 93 2.15 10.61 -2.84
CA TYR A 93 1.42 9.39 -2.54
C TYR A 93 0.40 9.57 -1.41
N VAL A 94 0.80 10.15 -0.28
CA VAL A 94 -0.11 10.41 0.85
C VAL A 94 -1.24 11.36 0.46
N LEU A 95 -0.95 12.40 -0.31
CA LEU A 95 -1.97 13.34 -0.80
C LEU A 95 -2.98 12.64 -1.72
N VAL A 96 -2.52 11.82 -2.66
CA VAL A 96 -3.40 11.05 -3.55
C VAL A 96 -4.24 10.05 -2.74
N CYS A 97 -3.63 9.34 -1.78
CA CYS A 97 -4.34 8.46 -0.86
C CYS A 97 -5.46 9.20 -0.11
N ALA A 98 -5.16 10.36 0.48
CA ALA A 98 -6.12 11.15 1.22
C ALA A 98 -7.29 11.60 0.33
N VAL A 99 -7.00 12.21 -0.82
CA VAL A 99 -8.02 12.69 -1.75
C VAL A 99 -8.90 11.54 -2.26
N SER A 100 -8.30 10.46 -2.76
CA SER A 100 -9.06 9.33 -3.31
C SER A 100 -9.89 8.60 -2.26
N LYS A 101 -9.40 8.50 -1.02
CA LYS A 101 -10.18 7.91 0.08
C LYS A 101 -11.33 8.81 0.53
N THR A 102 -11.11 10.12 0.64
CA THR A 102 -12.20 11.07 0.93
C THR A 102 -13.27 11.01 -0.15
N LEU A 103 -12.89 10.96 -1.43
CA LEU A 103 -13.84 10.80 -2.54
C LEU A 103 -14.60 9.47 -2.44
N ALA A 104 -13.93 8.38 -2.08
CA ALA A 104 -14.58 7.07 -1.89
C ALA A 104 -15.66 7.11 -0.80
N VAL A 105 -15.37 7.76 0.32
CA VAL A 105 -16.34 7.93 1.42
C VAL A 105 -17.53 8.82 0.99
N VAL A 106 -17.24 9.97 0.38
CA VAL A 106 -18.29 10.92 -0.07
C VAL A 106 -19.18 10.29 -1.14
N TRP A 107 -18.62 9.47 -2.02
CA TRP A 107 -19.36 8.80 -3.10
C TRP A 107 -19.90 7.42 -2.73
N GLN A 108 -19.73 6.96 -1.49
CA GLN A 108 -20.19 5.65 -1.00
C GLN A 108 -19.68 4.51 -1.91
N GLN A 109 -18.37 4.48 -2.15
CA GLN A 109 -17.68 3.47 -2.97
C GLN A 109 -17.15 2.29 -2.17
#